data_AF-A0AAE0LTV9-F1
#
_entry.id   AF-A0AAE0LTV9-F1
#
_cell.length_a   1.000
_cell.length_b   1.000
_cell.length_c   1.000
_cell.angle_alpha   90.00
_cell.angle_beta   90.00
_cell.angle_gamma   90.00
#
_symmetry.space_group_name_H-M   'P 1'
#
loop_
_entity.id
_entity.type
_entity.pdbx_description
1 polymer ?
#
loop_
_entity_poly.entity_id
_entity_poly.type
_entity_poly.pdbx_seq_one_letter_code
_entity_poly.pdbx_strand_id
1 'polypeptide(L)' 'MHLMYLPESNGSVRRYTLKKVMDGQVTKSAHPARFSPDDKWSRHRIAVRKRFAVLLAQQSEINAW' A
#
# COMPACT_ATOMS: atom_id res chain seq x y z
N MET A 1 -4.22 -4.44 -14.70
CA MET A 1 -2.89 -4.09 -14.14
C MET A 1 -2.07 -5.36 -13.97
N HIS A 2 -1.07 -5.57 -14.82
CA HIS A 2 -0.23 -6.78 -14.81
C HIS A 2 1.07 -6.62 -14.01
N LEU A 3 1.51 -5.38 -13.77
CA LEU A 3 2.72 -5.13 -13.02
C LEU A 3 2.49 -5.39 -11.53
N MET A 4 3.31 -6.27 -10.96
CA MET A 4 3.30 -6.67 -9.57
C MET A 4 4.65 -6.37 -8.91
N TYR A 5 4.70 -6.38 -7.58
CA TYR A 5 5.95 -6.19 -6.83
C TYR A 5 5.96 -6.92 -5.48
N LEU A 6 7.15 -7.15 -4.94
CA LEU A 6 7.39 -7.44 -3.52
C LEU A 6 8.17 -6.29 -2.88
N PRO A 7 7.85 -5.90 -1.63
CA PRO A 7 8.66 -4.96 -0.85
C PRO A 7 9.93 -5.66 -0.34
N GLU A 8 11.09 -5.05 -0.52
CA GLU A 8 12.34 -5.54 0.08
C GLU A 8 12.53 -4.98 1.50
N SER A 9 13.36 -5.65 2.30
CA SER A 9 13.55 -5.38 3.75
C SER A 9 14.11 -3.98 4.06
N ASN A 10 14.69 -3.29 3.08
CA ASN A 10 15.26 -1.95 3.23
C ASN A 10 14.26 -0.81 2.96
N GLY A 11 12.99 -1.11 2.71
CA GLY A 11 11.89 -0.13 2.61
C GLY A 11 11.86 0.75 1.35
N SER A 12 13.00 0.90 0.65
CA SER A 12 13.12 1.83 -0.48
C SER A 12 12.99 1.14 -1.86
N VAL A 13 13.38 -0.13 -1.97
CA VAL A 13 13.42 -0.83 -3.26
C VAL A 13 12.21 -1.77 -3.42
N ARG A 14 11.55 -1.69 -4.58
CA ARG A 14 10.48 -2.61 -4.99
C ARG A 14 11.01 -3.55 -6.08
N ARG A 15 10.92 -4.86 -5.86
CA ARG A 15 11.26 -5.85 -6.90
C ARG A 15 10.04 -6.11 -7.78
N TYR A 16 10.07 -5.62 -9.01
CA TYR A 16 8.96 -5.78 -9.95
C TYR A 16 8.93 -7.15 -10.61
N THR A 17 7.73 -7.63 -10.91
CA THR A 17 7.47 -8.91 -11.57
C THR A 17 6.10 -8.92 -12.23
N LEU A 18 5.88 -9.86 -13.14
CA LEU A 18 4.56 -10.15 -13.71
C LEU A 18 3.90 -11.38 -13.06
N LYS A 19 4.65 -12.12 -12.24
CA LYS A 19 4.15 -13.32 -11.54
C LYS A 19 3.23 -12.94 -10.39
N LYS A 20 2.22 -13.76 -10.11
CA LYS A 20 1.31 -13.61 -8.95
C LYS A 20 1.88 -14.14 -7.65
N VAL A 21 2.84 -15.06 -7.74
CA VAL A 21 3.60 -15.61 -6.62
C VAL A 21 5.07 -15.61 -7.00
N MET A 22 5.92 -15.15 -6.08
CA MET A 22 7.37 -15.12 -6.22
C MET A 22 8.00 -15.42 -4.86
N ASP A 23 8.97 -16.32 -4.81
CA ASP A 23 9.68 -16.71 -3.59
C ASP A 23 8.73 -17.16 -2.45
N GLY A 24 7.64 -17.86 -2.79
CA GLY A 24 6.60 -18.31 -1.84
C GLY A 24 5.68 -17.20 -1.32
N GLN A 25 5.87 -15.94 -1.75
CA GLN A 25 5.08 -14.79 -1.35
C GLN A 25 4.12 -14.34 -2.46
N VAL A 26 2.91 -13.93 -2.08
CA VAL A 26 1.93 -13.35 -2.99
C VAL A 26 2.36 -11.92 -3.35
N THR A 27 2.46 -11.63 -4.64
CA THR A 27 2.90 -10.31 -5.12
C THR A 27 1.78 -9.28 -5.04
N LYS A 28 2.13 -8.01 -4.80
CA LYS A 28 1.18 -6.88 -4.71
C LYS A 28 1.10 -6.12 -6.02
N SER A 29 -0.02 -5.47 -6.32
CA SER A 29 -0.09 -4.63 -7.53
C SER A 29 0.82 -3.42 -7.39
N ALA A 30 1.62 -3.14 -8.42
CA ALA A 30 2.50 -1.97 -8.43
C ALA A 30 1.74 -0.64 -8.61
N HIS A 31 0.48 -0.70 -9.04
CA HIS A 31 -0.34 0.46 -9.31
C HIS A 31 -1.19 0.84 -8.10
N PRO A 32 -1.35 2.13 -7.79
CA PRO A 32 -2.23 2.57 -6.72
C PRO A 32 -3.69 2.23 -7.02
N ALA A 33 -4.51 2.13 -5.97
CA ALA A 33 -5.96 2.03 -6.13
C ALA A 33 -6.49 3.28 -6.86
N ARG A 34 -7.51 3.08 -7.71
CA ARG A 34 -8.13 4.16 -8.48
C ARG A 34 -8.72 5.22 -7.54
N PHE A 35 -8.33 6.48 -7.73
CA PHE A 35 -8.98 7.59 -7.05
C PHE A 35 -10.38 7.83 -7.61
N SER A 36 -11.34 8.07 -6.71
CA SER A 36 -12.72 8.47 -7.07
C SER A 36 -13.08 9.69 -6.23
N PRO A 37 -13.45 10.83 -6.85
CA PRO A 37 -13.82 12.03 -6.09
C PRO A 37 -15.01 11.83 -5.15
N ASP A 38 -15.93 10.93 -5.49
CA ASP A 38 -17.17 10.65 -4.76
C ASP A 38 -17.02 9.61 -3.64
N ASP A 39 -15.81 9.09 -3.39
CA ASP A 39 -15.49 7.96 -2.52
C ASP A 39 -16.47 7.70 -1.35
N LYS A 40 -17.49 6.89 -1.65
CA LYS A 40 -18.59 6.54 -0.73
C LYS A 40 -18.12 5.78 0.51
N TRP A 41 -16.92 5.19 0.46
CA TRP A 41 -16.36 4.36 1.52
C TRP A 41 -15.30 5.07 2.37
N SER A 42 -15.09 6.37 2.13
CA SER A 42 -14.16 7.23 2.88
C SER A 42 -14.30 7.11 4.40
N ARG A 43 -15.54 7.19 4.92
CA ARG A 43 -15.84 7.05 6.36
C ARG A 43 -15.32 5.73 6.94
N HIS A 44 -15.54 4.62 6.24
CA HIS A 44 -15.11 3.29 6.68
C HIS A 44 -13.58 3.16 6.67
N ARG A 45 -12.92 3.66 5.62
CA ARG A 45 -11.46 3.66 5.51
C ARG A 45 -10.82 4.46 6.65
N ILE A 46 -11.36 5.64 6.97
CA ILE A 46 -10.87 6.49 8.06
C ILE A 46 -11.09 5.81 9.42
N ALA A 47 -12.25 5.19 9.65
CA ALA A 47 -12.52 4.48 10.89
C ALA A 47 -11.54 3.32 11.13
N VAL A 48 -11.26 2.51 10.10
CA VAL A 48 -10.25 1.44 10.17
C VAL A 48 -8.86 2.02 10.49
N ARG A 49 -8.44 3.07 9.77
CA ARG A 49 -7.14 3.73 10.00
C ARG A 49 -6.99 4.29 11.42
N LYS A 50 -8.07 4.85 11.99
CA LYS A 50 -8.09 5.35 13.37
C LYS A 50 -8.03 4.22 14.39
N ARG A 51 -8.81 3.13 14.21
CA ARG A 51 -8.84 1.99 15.14
C ARG A 51 -7.49 1.31 15.31
N PHE A 52 -6.75 1.13 14.23
CA PHE A 52 -5.46 0.44 14.27
C PHE A 52 -4.25 1.37 14.46
N ALA A 53 -4.47 2.65 14.83
CA ALA A 53 -3.44 3.67 14.99
C ALA A 53 -2.49 3.89 13.77
N VAL A 54 -2.81 3.29 12.61
CA VAL A 54 -2.03 3.39 11.36
C VAL A 54 -1.92 4.84 10.88
N LEU A 55 -2.92 5.67 11.19
CA LEU A 55 -2.91 7.09 10.85
C LEU A 55 -1.76 7.86 11.54
N LEU A 56 -1.44 7.52 12.79
CA LEU A 56 -0.39 8.19 13.57
C LEU A 56 1.01 7.74 13.15
N ALA A 57 1.19 6.44 12.88
CA ALA A 57 2.44 5.87 12.38
C ALA A 57 2.85 6.42 11.01
N GLN A 58 1.88 6.83 10.19
CA GLN A 58 2.15 7.41 8.87
C GLN A 58 2.54 8.90 8.95
N GLN A 59 2.18 9.62 10.02
CA GLN A 59 2.51 11.04 10.21
C GLN A 59 4.03 11.25 10.44
N SER A 60 4.69 10.30 11.10
CA SER A 60 6.15 10.33 11.31
C SER A 60 6.93 10.07 10.01
N GLU A 61 6.40 9.25 9.10
CA GLU A 61 7.02 9.03 7.80
C GLU A 61 6.88 10.25 6.89
N ILE A 62 5.73 10.95 6.88
CA ILE A 62 5.52 12.15 6.04
C ILE A 62 6.41 13.32 6.46
N ASN A 63 6.67 13.47 7.76
CA ASN A 63 7.53 14.54 8.29
C ASN A 63 9.04 14.24 8.17
N ALA A 64 9.41 13.06 7.65
CA ALA A 64 10.79 12.63 7.43
C ALA A 64 11.23 12.76 5.95
N TRP A 65 10.45 13.49 5.14
CA TRP A 65 10.77 13.87 3.76
C TRP A 65 11.08 15.36 3.66
#